data_AF-A0A662RTQ6-F1
#
_entry.id   AF-A0A662RTQ6-F1
#
_cell.length_a   1.000
_cell.length_b   1.000
_cell.length_c   1.000
_cell.angle_alpha   90.00
_cell.angle_beta   90.00
_cell.angle_gamma   90.00
#
_symmetry.space_group_name_H-M   'P 1'
#
loop_
_entity.id
_entity.type
_entity.pdbx_description
1 polymer ?
#
loop_
_entity_poly.entity_id
_entity_poly.type
_entity_poly.pdbx_seq_one_letter_code
_entity_poly.pdbx_strand_id
1 'polypeptide(L)'
;MKEETEVEILDGMPAVVLREEDAICIADLHLGYEEALASSGISLPSRQLSDVELNFERAFNMCGGASLLVINGDLKHVFERVSRQEWKEVPMFIDFALSFVK
;
A
#
# COMPACT_ATOMS: atom_id res chain seq x y z
N MET A 1 -3.43 7.38 -31.87
CA MET A 1 -2.09 7.00 -31.36
C MET A 1 -2.30 6.85 -29.86
N LYS A 2 -2.01 5.69 -29.28
CA LYS A 2 -1.99 5.58 -27.81
C LYS A 2 -0.71 6.29 -27.38
N GLU A 3 -0.84 7.36 -26.60
CA GLU A 3 0.30 7.91 -25.86
C GLU A 3 0.87 6.75 -25.02
N GLU A 4 2.18 6.53 -25.13
CA GLU A 4 2.86 5.52 -24.34
C GLU A 4 3.00 6.09 -22.94
N THR A 5 2.14 5.65 -22.01
CA THR A 5 2.23 6.04 -20.60
C THR A 5 3.66 5.86 -20.10
N GLU A 6 4.30 6.94 -19.66
CA GLU A 6 5.64 6.90 -19.09
C GLU A 6 5.57 6.28 -17.68
N VAL A 7 6.05 5.03 -17.60
CA VAL A 7 6.11 4.25 -16.36
C VAL A 7 7.50 4.36 -15.76
N GLU A 8 7.59 4.90 -14.55
CA GLU A 8 8.83 5.02 -13.79
C GLU A 8 8.83 4.07 -12.58
N ILE A 9 9.89 3.28 -12.45
CA ILE A 9 10.12 2.44 -11.27
C ILE A 9 10.87 3.26 -10.23
N LEU A 10 10.33 3.39 -9.01
CA LEU A 10 11.03 4.04 -7.92
C LEU A 10 12.07 3.08 -7.34
N ASP A 11 13.34 3.35 -7.62
CA ASP A 11 14.45 2.48 -7.20
C ASP A 11 14.43 2.26 -5.67
N GLY A 12 14.52 1.00 -5.27
CA GLY A 12 14.48 0.59 -3.86
C GLY A 12 13.11 0.71 -3.17
N MET A 13 12.04 1.06 -3.88
CA MET A 13 10.68 1.16 -3.32
C MET A 13 9.71 0.18 -4.00
N PRO A 14 8.74 -0.39 -3.26
CA PRO A 14 7.69 -1.23 -3.83
C PRO A 14 6.58 -0.37 -4.48
N ALA A 15 6.96 0.52 -5.39
CA ALA A 15 6.05 1.49 -6.01
C ALA A 15 6.48 1.85 -7.44
N VAL A 16 5.49 2.17 -8.26
CA VAL A 16 5.64 2.61 -9.65
C VAL A 16 4.91 3.94 -9.82
N VAL A 17 5.45 4.84 -10.63
CA VAL A 17 4.84 6.14 -10.92
C VAL A 17 4.41 6.17 -12.37
N LEU A 18 3.17 6.61 -12.61
CA LEU A 18 2.65 6.91 -13.93
C LEU A 18 2.64 8.43 -14.08
N ARG A 19 3.62 8.96 -14.84
CA ARG A 19 3.89 10.41 -14.86
C ARG A 19 2.82 11.21 -15.58
N GLU A 20 2.24 10.64 -16.64
CA GLU A 20 1.19 11.32 -17.41
C GLU A 20 -0.12 11.44 -16.61
N GLU A 21 -0.39 10.47 -15.75
CA GLU A 21 -1.59 10.37 -14.90
C GLU A 21 -1.39 11.00 -13.52
N ASP A 22 -0.19 11.51 -13.22
CA ASP A 22 0.21 12.04 -11.91
C ASP A 22 -0.15 11.07 -10.77
N ALA A 23 0.18 9.79 -10.99
CA ALA A 23 -0.28 8.69 -10.16
C ALA A 23 0.88 7.88 -9.58
N ILE A 24 0.77 7.51 -8.29
CA ILE A 24 1.62 6.51 -7.65
C ILE A 24 0.85 5.21 -7.49
N CYS A 25 1.47 4.11 -7.89
CA CYS A 25 0.91 2.76 -7.86
C CYS A 25 1.64 1.89 -6.84
N ILE A 26 0.88 1.23 -5.97
CA ILE A 26 1.35 0.22 -5.01
C ILE A 26 0.51 -1.06 -5.12
N ALA A 27 1.03 -2.18 -4.64
CA ALA A 27 0.32 -3.46 -4.65
C ALA A 27 0.74 -4.35 -3.46
N ASP A 28 0.02 -5.45 -3.25
CA ASP A 28 0.41 -6.57 -2.38
C ASP A 28 0.76 -6.20 -0.93
N LEU A 29 -0.04 -5.31 -0.31
CA LEU A 29 0.18 -4.88 1.08
C LEU A 29 -0.14 -6.00 2.09
N HIS A 30 -1.11 -6.87 1.78
CA HIS A 30 -1.56 -7.98 2.60
C HIS A 30 -1.79 -7.63 4.07
N LEU A 31 -2.42 -6.48 4.35
CA LEU A 31 -2.71 -6.07 5.73
C LEU A 31 -3.51 -7.18 6.43
N GLY A 32 -3.13 -7.49 7.68
CA GLY A 32 -3.71 -8.59 8.45
C GLY A 32 -2.98 -9.93 8.36
N TYR A 33 -1.85 -9.99 7.66
CA TYR A 33 -1.04 -11.22 7.55
C TYR A 33 -0.53 -11.72 8.91
N GLU A 34 -0.18 -10.80 9.81
CA GLU A 34 0.31 -11.14 11.16
C GLU A 34 -0.75 -11.89 11.99
N GLU A 35 -2.04 -11.50 11.90
CA GLU A 35 -3.14 -12.19 12.59
C GLU A 35 -3.42 -13.57 11.97
N ALA A 36 -3.26 -13.72 10.65
CA ALA A 36 -3.34 -15.01 9.97
C ALA A 36 -2.24 -15.97 10.45
N LEU A 37 -1.00 -15.48 10.57
CA LEU A 37 0.11 -16.24 11.14
C LEU A 37 -0.13 -16.58 12.61
N ALA A 38 -0.63 -15.63 13.41
CA ALA A 38 -0.97 -15.88 14.81
C ALA A 38 -2.02 -16.99 14.95
N SER A 39 -3.01 -17.03 14.06
CA SER A 39 -4.03 -18.07 13.99
C SER A 39 -3.46 -19.45 13.62
N SER A 40 -2.34 -19.50 12.89
CA SER A 40 -1.58 -20.73 12.62
C SER A 40 -0.58 -21.12 13.71
N GLY A 41 -0.52 -20.37 14.82
CA GLY A 41 0.37 -20.63 15.95
C GLY A 41 1.72 -19.89 15.90
N ILE A 42 1.89 -18.95 14.95
CA ILE A 42 3.10 -18.12 14.82
C ILE A 42 2.76 -16.69 15.22
N SER A 43 3.13 -16.30 16.44
CA SER A 43 2.88 -14.93 16.92
C SER A 43 3.98 -13.97 16.46
N LEU A 44 3.61 -12.97 15.67
CA LEU A 44 4.48 -11.83 15.32
C LEU A 44 4.02 -10.55 16.04
N PRO A 45 4.93 -9.60 16.31
CA PRO A 45 4.55 -8.28 16.78
C PRO A 45 3.80 -7.51 15.70
N SER A 46 2.73 -6.78 16.05
CA SER A 46 1.99 -5.95 15.10
C SER A 46 2.81 -4.75 14.61
N ARG A 47 3.41 -4.85 13.42
CA ARG A 47 4.25 -3.80 12.81
C ARG A 47 3.95 -3.54 11.34
N GLN A 48 3.25 -4.45 10.68
CA GLN A 48 2.97 -4.39 9.24
C GLN A 48 2.42 -3.03 8.79
N LEU A 49 1.39 -2.50 9.47
CA LEU A 49 0.80 -1.22 9.10
C LEU A 49 1.83 -0.08 9.11
N SER A 50 2.63 0.03 10.18
CA SER A 50 3.64 1.08 10.31
C SER A 50 4.74 0.96 9.25
N ASP A 51 5.13 -0.27 8.89
CA ASP A 51 6.11 -0.50 7.82
C ASP A 51 5.54 -0.12 6.45
N VAL A 52 4.27 -0.43 6.19
CA VAL A 52 3.56 -0.04 4.96
C VAL A 52 3.42 1.48 4.86
N GLU A 53 3.00 2.15 5.94
CA GLU A 53 2.88 3.61 6.01
C GLU A 53 4.23 4.30 5.73
N LEU A 54 5.31 3.81 6.36
CA LEU A 54 6.65 4.34 6.18
C LEU A 54 7.17 4.15 4.75
N ASN A 55 6.95 2.98 4.15
CA ASN A 55 7.36 2.71 2.78
C ASN A 55 6.56 3.56 1.79
N PHE A 56 5.25 3.73 2.01
CA PHE A 56 4.41 4.61 1.21
C PHE A 56 4.88 6.07 1.28
N GLU A 57 5.09 6.60 2.48
CA GLU A 57 5.57 7.97 2.68
C GLU A 57 6.91 8.21 1.97
N ARG A 58 7.85 7.26 2.08
CA ARG A 58 9.13 7.33 1.38
C ARG A 58 8.96 7.35 -0.13
N ALA A 59 8.16 6.43 -0.67
CA ALA A 59 7.89 6.36 -2.10
C ALA A 59 7.22 7.64 -2.63
N PHE A 60 6.21 8.16 -1.90
CA PHE A 60 5.51 9.40 -2.23
C PHE A 60 6.45 10.61 -2.24
N ASN A 61 7.32 10.72 -1.25
CA ASN A 61 8.32 11.78 -1.20
C ASN A 61 9.36 11.65 -2.32
N MET A 62 9.79 10.43 -2.65
CA MET A 62 10.75 10.16 -3.73
C MET A 62 10.18 10.48 -5.11
N CYS A 63 8.89 10.26 -5.35
CA CYS A 63 8.27 10.62 -6.63
C CYS A 63 8.00 12.12 -6.78
N GLY A 64 8.16 12.90 -5.72
CA GLY A 64 7.84 14.34 -5.70
C GLY A 64 6.36 14.64 -5.46
N GLY A 65 5.59 13.67 -4.98
CA GLY A 65 4.14 13.72 -4.86
C GLY A 65 3.40 13.11 -6.05
N ALA A 66 2.09 12.95 -5.89
CA ALA A 66 1.13 12.49 -6.88
C ALA A 66 -0.27 12.97 -6.47
N SER A 67 -1.18 13.20 -7.43
CA SER A 67 -2.60 13.48 -7.16
C SER A 67 -3.46 12.22 -7.07
N LEU A 68 -2.99 11.11 -7.64
CA LEU A 68 -3.70 9.83 -7.66
C LEU A 68 -2.91 8.72 -6.96
N LEU A 69 -3.57 7.99 -6.07
CA LEU A 69 -3.09 6.71 -5.55
C LEU A 69 -3.83 5.57 -6.23
N VAL A 70 -3.08 4.66 -6.84
CA VAL A 70 -3.58 3.40 -7.39
C VAL A 70 -3.11 2.24 -6.52
N ILE A 71 -4.05 1.46 -6.02
CA ILE A 71 -3.75 0.20 -5.31
C ILE A 71 -4.08 -0.95 -6.25
N ASN A 72 -3.06 -1.53 -6.87
CA ASN A 72 -3.18 -2.55 -7.91
C ASN A 72 -3.19 -3.99 -7.33
N GLY A 73 -4.08 -4.24 -6.36
CA GLY A 73 -4.31 -5.57 -5.80
C GLY A 73 -3.90 -5.73 -4.34
N ASP A 74 -4.38 -6.82 -3.75
CA ASP A 74 -4.01 -7.40 -2.45
C ASP A 74 -3.72 -6.41 -1.31
N LEU A 75 -4.66 -5.49 -1.10
CA LEU A 75 -4.66 -4.60 0.06
C LEU A 75 -4.80 -5.35 1.39
N LYS A 76 -5.56 -6.45 1.39
CA LYS A 76 -5.86 -7.28 2.58
C LYS A 76 -5.40 -8.73 2.37
N HIS A 77 -5.17 -9.46 3.46
CA HIS A 77 -4.63 -10.81 3.39
C HIS A 77 -5.69 -11.91 3.21
N VAL A 78 -6.84 -11.85 3.89
CA VAL A 78 -7.83 -12.95 3.88
C VAL A 78 -9.19 -12.51 3.34
N PHE A 79 -9.73 -13.28 2.40
CA PHE A 79 -11.05 -13.03 1.81
C PHE A 79 -12.22 -13.68 2.57
N GLU A 80 -11.98 -14.73 3.37
CA GLU A 80 -13.04 -15.55 3.97
C GLU A 80 -13.59 -15.01 5.30
N ARG A 81 -12.71 -14.53 6.19
CA ARG A 81 -13.08 -13.91 7.47
C ARG A 81 -12.23 -12.69 7.68
N VAL A 82 -12.86 -11.53 7.78
CA VAL A 82 -12.15 -10.28 8.06
C VAL A 82 -11.67 -10.33 9.51
N SER A 83 -10.35 -10.25 9.67
CA SER A 83 -9.68 -10.25 10.96
C SER A 83 -9.96 -8.94 11.73
N ARG A 84 -9.80 -8.93 13.06
CA ARG A 84 -9.98 -7.68 13.84
C ARG A 84 -8.92 -6.65 13.47
N GLN A 85 -7.72 -7.11 13.15
CA GLN A 85 -6.62 -6.30 12.64
C GLN A 85 -6.95 -5.73 11.26
N GLU A 86 -7.42 -6.53 10.30
CA GLU A 86 -7.83 -6.05 8.97
C GLU A 86 -8.91 -4.96 9.03
N TRP A 87 -9.95 -5.17 9.85
CA TRP A 87 -11.02 -4.18 10.07
C TRP A 87 -10.52 -2.83 10.58
N LYS A 88 -9.36 -2.81 11.25
CA LYS A 88 -8.77 -1.61 11.82
C LYS A 88 -7.71 -1.01 10.91
N GLU A 89 -6.78 -1.82 10.41
CA GLU A 89 -5.58 -1.36 9.71
C GLU A 89 -5.85 -0.95 8.27
N VAL A 90 -6.80 -1.61 7.58
CA VAL A 90 -7.14 -1.24 6.19
C VAL A 90 -7.72 0.19 6.15
N PRO A 91 -8.75 0.56 6.95
CA PRO A 91 -9.22 1.94 6.97
C PRO A 91 -8.14 2.94 7.42
N MET A 92 -7.34 2.60 8.43
CA MET A 92 -6.25 3.46 8.89
C MET A 92 -5.24 3.76 7.78
N PHE A 93 -4.81 2.75 7.03
CA PHE A 93 -3.90 2.93 5.90
C PHE A 93 -4.53 3.81 4.81
N ILE A 94 -5.80 3.57 4.48
CA ILE A 94 -6.50 4.37 3.46
C ILE A 94 -6.61 5.84 3.89
N ASP A 95 -7.02 6.10 5.14
CA ASP A 95 -7.10 7.46 5.68
C ASP A 95 -5.73 8.14 5.70
N PHE A 96 -4.68 7.40 6.10
CA PHE A 96 -3.31 7.86 6.05
C PHE A 96 -2.90 8.22 4.62
N ALA A 97 -3.07 7.32 3.66
CA ALA A 97 -2.62 7.53 2.29
C ALA A 97 -3.39 8.68 1.59
N LEU A 98 -4.70 8.80 1.84
CA LEU A 98 -5.53 9.93 1.37
C LEU A 98 -5.12 11.28 1.96
N SER A 99 -4.34 11.33 3.04
CA SER A 99 -3.82 12.59 3.56
C SER A 99 -2.68 13.17 2.70
N PHE A 100 -2.06 12.34 1.84
CA PHE A 100 -0.97 12.73 0.93
C PHE A 100 -1.50 13.12 -0.46
N VAL A 101 -2.38 12.31 -1.04
CA VAL A 101 -2.99 12.55 -2.36
C VAL A 101 -4.21 13.47 -2.20
N LYS A 102 -4.20 14.65 -2.84
CA LYS A 102 -5.28 15.65 -2.78
C LYS A 102 -5.85 15.97 -4.15
#